data_AF-A0A1I7Z8J7-F1
#
_entry.id   AF-A0A1I7Z8J7-F1
#
_cell.length_a   1.000
_cell.length_b   1.000
_cell.length_c   1.000
_cell.angle_alpha   90.00
_cell.angle_beta   90.00
_cell.angle_gamma   90.00
#
_symmetry.space_group_name_H-M   'P 1'
#
loop_
_entity.id
_entity.type
_entity.pdbx_description
1 polymer ?
#
loop_
_entity_poly.entity_id
_entity_poly.type
_entity_poly.pdbx_seq_one_letter_code
_entity_poly.pdbx_strand_id
1 'polypeptide(L)'
;LALIPTEIVDFYKSFTPEENQIEKELSEKVFRNIEEYDNALKEKSESLYSRVQAIRDLMKAKVGALDTEAKTFFDETLNAIILNHPADGKSYDVPKLKETVINKYQALSAEAKANLQKQFPQMTALLKNKKFRKIIPFEDN
;
A
#
# COMPACT_ATOMS: atom_id res chain seq x y z
N LEU A 1 2.89 -1.45 7.76
CA LEU A 1 3.76 -0.61 6.93
C LEU A 1 3.25 0.82 6.91
N ALA A 2 4.14 1.79 7.07
CA ALA A 2 3.81 3.22 7.12
C ALA A 2 3.49 3.86 5.73
N LEU A 3 3.79 3.17 4.64
CA LEU A 3 3.68 3.69 3.27
C LEU A 3 2.48 3.12 2.50
N ILE A 4 1.65 2.31 3.17
CA ILE A 4 0.39 1.82 2.62
C ILE A 4 -0.68 2.88 2.87
N PRO A 5 -1.52 3.24 1.86
CA PRO A 5 -2.65 4.15 2.05
C PRO A 5 -3.55 3.72 3.22
N THR A 6 -3.99 4.68 4.03
CA THR A 6 -4.77 4.40 5.25
C THR A 6 -6.08 3.67 4.95
N GLU A 7 -6.72 3.97 3.83
CA GLU A 7 -7.95 3.32 3.37
C GLU A 7 -7.76 1.81 3.20
N ILE A 8 -6.59 1.37 2.71
CA ILE A 8 -6.24 -0.06 2.58
C ILE A 8 -5.99 -0.67 3.96
N VAL A 9 -5.28 0.04 4.84
CA VAL A 9 -5.01 -0.43 6.20
C VAL A 9 -6.30 -0.61 6.99
N ASP A 10 -7.22 0.36 6.91
CA ASP A 10 -8.49 0.33 7.61
C ASP A 10 -9.44 -0.71 7.03
N PHE A 11 -9.39 -0.94 5.70
CA PHE A 11 -10.10 -2.04 5.06
C PHE A 11 -9.70 -3.40 5.66
N TYR A 12 -8.40 -3.72 5.72
CA TYR A 12 -7.94 -4.99 6.32
C TYR A 12 -8.24 -5.08 7.82
N LYS A 13 -8.18 -3.97 8.56
CA LYS A 13 -8.58 -3.94 9.98
C LYS A 13 -10.07 -4.17 10.20
N SER A 14 -10.90 -3.88 9.18
CA SER A 14 -12.35 -4.06 9.26
C SER A 14 -12.81 -5.50 9.03
N PHE A 15 -11.88 -6.43 8.78
CA PHE A 15 -12.21 -7.83 8.57
C PHE A 15 -12.72 -8.47 9.85
N THR A 16 -13.85 -9.14 9.73
CA THR A 16 -14.35 -10.06 10.77
C THR A 16 -13.42 -11.27 10.90
N PRO A 17 -13.50 -12.05 12.00
CA PRO A 17 -12.77 -13.30 12.12
C PRO A 17 -13.00 -14.26 10.95
N GLU A 18 -14.25 -14.35 10.47
CA GLU A 18 -14.65 -15.17 9.33
C GLU A 18 -13.98 -14.71 8.04
N GLU A 19 -13.92 -13.41 7.81
CA GLU A 19 -13.30 -12.83 6.61
C GLU A 19 -11.78 -12.96 6.63
N ASN A 20 -11.15 -12.82 7.79
CA ASN A 20 -9.73 -13.11 7.96
C ASN A 20 -9.42 -14.58 7.64
N GLN A 21 -10.31 -15.50 8.01
CA GLN A 21 -10.15 -16.92 7.69
C GLN A 21 -10.30 -17.17 6.17
N ILE A 22 -11.27 -16.52 5.51
CA ILE A 22 -11.42 -16.57 4.05
C ILE A 22 -10.15 -16.11 3.36
N GLU A 23 -9.59 -14.96 3.75
CA GLU A 23 -8.39 -14.39 3.12
C GLU A 23 -7.15 -15.25 3.36
N LYS A 24 -7.04 -15.85 4.55
CA LYS A 24 -5.99 -16.83 4.84
C LYS A 24 -6.07 -18.02 3.88
N GLU A 25 -7.25 -18.64 3.75
CA GLU A 25 -7.44 -19.78 2.84
C GLU A 25 -7.19 -19.44 1.37
N LEU A 26 -7.51 -18.22 0.95
CA LEU A 26 -7.23 -17.76 -0.41
C LEU A 26 -5.73 -17.48 -0.60
N SER A 27 -5.04 -16.93 0.40
CA SER A 27 -3.60 -16.62 0.33
C SER A 27 -2.71 -17.86 0.16
N GLU A 28 -3.19 -19.03 0.58
CA GLU A 28 -2.50 -20.32 0.42
C GLU A 28 -2.63 -20.90 -1.00
N LYS A 29 -3.45 -20.29 -1.86
CA LYS A 29 -3.69 -20.74 -3.23
C LYS A 29 -2.90 -19.90 -4.23
N VAL A 30 -2.54 -20.53 -5.34
CA VAL A 30 -1.97 -19.84 -6.51
C VAL A 30 -3.08 -19.60 -7.51
N PHE A 31 -3.34 -18.32 -7.81
CA PHE A 31 -4.28 -17.89 -8.85
C PHE A 31 -3.51 -17.44 -10.09
N ARG A 32 -4.02 -17.77 -11.28
CA ARG A 32 -3.38 -17.37 -12.55
C ARG A 32 -3.54 -15.89 -12.86
N ASN A 33 -4.63 -15.30 -12.38
CA ASN A 33 -4.96 -13.91 -12.59
C ASN A 33 -5.92 -13.40 -11.49
N ILE A 34 -6.19 -12.09 -11.51
CA ILE A 34 -7.09 -11.45 -10.55
C ILE A 34 -8.53 -11.96 -10.69
N GLU A 35 -8.98 -12.31 -11.89
CA GLU A 35 -10.33 -12.82 -12.11
C GLU A 35 -10.57 -14.16 -11.39
N GLU A 36 -9.59 -15.07 -11.40
CA GLU A 36 -9.67 -16.35 -10.69
C GLU A 36 -9.73 -16.14 -9.16
N TYR A 37 -8.93 -15.21 -8.62
CA TYR A 37 -9.01 -14.82 -7.21
C TYR A 37 -10.37 -14.19 -6.87
N ASP A 38 -10.86 -13.28 -7.71
CA ASP A 38 -12.12 -12.57 -7.51
C ASP A 38 -13.33 -13.51 -7.50
N ASN A 39 -13.35 -14.48 -8.40
CA ASN A 39 -14.37 -15.52 -8.42
C ASN A 39 -14.31 -16.38 -7.16
N ALA A 40 -13.12 -16.84 -6.76
CA ALA A 40 -12.95 -17.64 -5.54
C ALA A 40 -13.33 -16.86 -4.26
N LEU A 41 -13.04 -15.57 -4.22
CA LEU A 41 -13.45 -14.67 -3.13
C LEU A 41 -14.97 -14.51 -3.10
N LYS A 42 -15.60 -14.26 -4.26
CA LYS A 42 -17.05 -14.08 -4.37
C LYS A 42 -17.81 -15.35 -3.98
N GLU A 43 -17.32 -16.52 -4.35
CA GLU A 43 -17.90 -17.81 -3.94
C GLU A 43 -17.89 -18.01 -2.42
N LYS A 44 -16.85 -17.52 -1.73
CA LYS A 44 -16.73 -17.61 -0.26
C LYS A 44 -17.52 -16.53 0.46
N SER A 45 -17.53 -15.31 -0.06
CA SER A 45 -18.25 -14.18 0.52
C SER A 45 -18.47 -13.08 -0.52
N GLU A 46 -19.72 -12.97 -0.99
CA GLU A 46 -20.14 -11.88 -1.87
C GLU A 46 -19.99 -10.51 -1.21
N SER A 47 -20.26 -10.42 0.11
CA SER A 47 -20.07 -9.19 0.89
C SER A 47 -18.61 -8.73 0.90
N LEU A 48 -17.68 -9.64 1.20
CA LEU A 48 -16.25 -9.33 1.21
C LEU A 48 -15.76 -8.95 -0.19
N TYR A 49 -16.18 -9.70 -1.22
CA TYR A 49 -15.90 -9.39 -2.61
C TYR A 49 -16.35 -7.97 -2.99
N SER A 50 -17.58 -7.58 -2.67
CA SER A 50 -18.08 -6.23 -2.96
C SER A 50 -17.24 -5.15 -2.27
N ARG A 51 -16.81 -5.36 -1.03
CA ARG A 51 -15.94 -4.41 -0.33
C ARG A 51 -14.52 -4.36 -0.92
N VAL A 52 -13.98 -5.49 -1.39
CA VAL A 52 -12.72 -5.56 -2.15
C VAL A 52 -12.81 -4.75 -3.45
N GLN A 53 -13.91 -4.87 -4.20
CA GLN A 53 -14.09 -4.07 -5.41
C GLN A 53 -14.19 -2.56 -5.08
N ALA A 54 -14.96 -2.20 -4.06
CA ALA A 54 -15.10 -0.80 -3.64
C ALA A 54 -13.76 -0.16 -3.25
N ILE A 55 -12.90 -0.88 -2.51
CA ILE A 55 -11.58 -0.35 -2.13
C ILE A 55 -10.64 -0.25 -3.34
N ARG A 56 -10.69 -1.22 -4.27
CA ARG A 56 -9.90 -1.18 -5.52
C ARG A 56 -10.31 -0.01 -6.41
N ASP A 57 -11.62 0.23 -6.57
CA ASP A 57 -12.14 1.35 -7.36
C ASP A 57 -11.76 2.70 -6.75
N LEU A 58 -11.87 2.84 -5.42
CA LEU A 58 -11.41 4.02 -4.71
C LEU A 58 -9.91 4.29 -4.98
N MET A 59 -9.09 3.26 -4.87
CA MET A 59 -7.65 3.38 -5.11
C MET A 59 -7.34 3.73 -6.57
N LYS A 60 -8.02 3.09 -7.52
CA LYS A 60 -7.90 3.37 -8.95
C LYS A 60 -8.26 4.83 -9.26
N ALA A 61 -9.35 5.34 -8.67
CA ALA A 61 -9.76 6.73 -8.83
C ALA A 61 -8.72 7.70 -8.27
N LYS A 62 -8.20 7.45 -7.06
CA LYS A 62 -7.16 8.28 -6.44
C LYS A 62 -5.86 8.32 -7.25
N VAL A 63 -5.38 7.16 -7.70
CA VAL A 63 -4.18 7.05 -8.55
C VAL A 63 -4.43 7.67 -9.94
N GLY A 64 -5.64 7.52 -10.48
CA GLY A 64 -6.04 8.15 -11.75
C GLY A 64 -6.09 9.69 -11.68
N ALA A 65 -6.29 10.26 -10.49
CA ALA A 65 -6.29 11.69 -10.25
C ALA A 65 -4.90 12.26 -9.87
N LEU A 66 -3.86 11.44 -9.91
CA LEU A 66 -2.49 11.90 -9.76
C LEU A 66 -1.95 12.46 -11.08
N ASP A 67 -1.21 13.55 -10.99
CA ASP A 67 -0.45 14.08 -12.11
C ASP A 67 0.78 13.19 -12.38
N THR A 68 1.40 13.31 -13.56
CA THR A 68 2.44 12.39 -14.04
C THR A 68 3.55 12.14 -13.03
N GLU A 69 4.17 13.19 -12.48
CA GLU A 69 5.28 13.07 -11.54
C GLU A 69 4.84 12.43 -10.20
N ALA A 70 3.67 12.82 -9.70
CA ALA A 70 3.06 12.25 -8.50
C ALA A 70 2.74 10.76 -8.68
N LYS A 71 2.24 10.38 -9.86
CA LYS A 71 1.94 9.00 -10.23
C LYS A 71 3.19 8.16 -10.34
N THR A 72 4.25 8.67 -11.00
CA THR A 72 5.55 8.01 -11.05
C THR A 72 6.08 7.73 -9.65
N PHE A 73 6.02 8.71 -8.74
CA PHE A 73 6.42 8.50 -7.35
C PHE A 73 5.61 7.39 -6.66
N PHE A 74 4.29 7.37 -6.86
CA PHE A 74 3.41 6.36 -6.28
C PHE A 74 3.75 4.96 -6.80
N ASP A 75 3.86 4.80 -8.12
CA ASP A 75 4.16 3.52 -8.77
C ASP A 75 5.54 2.99 -8.35
N GLU A 76 6.55 3.87 -8.29
CA GLU A 76 7.89 3.50 -7.82
C GLU A 76 7.91 3.11 -6.34
N THR A 77 7.11 3.78 -5.50
CA THR A 77 6.97 3.44 -4.09
C THR A 77 6.31 2.08 -3.92
N LEU A 78 5.25 1.81 -4.70
CA LEU A 78 4.56 0.52 -4.70
C LEU A 78 5.48 -0.61 -5.18
N ASN A 79 6.19 -0.41 -6.30
CA ASN A 79 7.17 -1.36 -6.80
C ASN A 79 8.28 -1.63 -5.79
N ALA A 80 8.77 -0.60 -5.10
CA ALA A 80 9.76 -0.77 -4.05
C ALA A 80 9.21 -1.61 -2.87
N ILE A 81 7.95 -1.42 -2.48
CA ILE A 81 7.30 -2.27 -1.46
C ILE A 81 7.20 -3.71 -1.95
N ILE A 82 6.69 -3.94 -3.17
CA ILE A 82 6.45 -5.28 -3.73
C ILE A 82 7.77 -6.05 -3.91
N LEU A 83 8.77 -5.44 -4.54
CA LEU A 83 10.07 -6.09 -4.80
C LEU A 83 10.84 -6.40 -3.51
N ASN A 84 10.66 -5.56 -2.49
CA ASN A 84 11.32 -5.81 -1.22
C ASN A 84 10.53 -6.80 -0.37
N HIS A 85 9.21 -6.98 -0.53
CA HIS A 85 8.46 -7.98 0.21
C HIS A 85 8.83 -9.40 -0.26
N PRO A 86 9.56 -10.18 0.55
CA PRO A 86 9.99 -11.50 0.11
C PRO A 86 8.79 -12.46 0.16
N ALA A 87 8.71 -13.33 -0.85
CA ALA A 87 7.62 -14.29 -1.02
C ALA A 87 7.56 -15.35 0.09
N ASP A 88 8.62 -15.50 0.87
CA ASP A 88 8.75 -16.45 1.98
C ASP A 88 8.37 -15.85 3.35
N GLY A 89 7.80 -14.64 3.37
CA GLY A 89 7.35 -13.98 4.59
C GLY A 89 8.48 -13.43 5.47
N LYS A 90 9.73 -13.43 5.00
CA LYS A 90 10.83 -12.76 5.71
C LYS A 90 10.60 -11.24 5.81
N SER A 91 11.19 -10.63 6.84
CA SER A 91 11.20 -9.16 6.94
C SER A 91 12.13 -8.60 5.86
N TYR A 92 11.68 -7.57 5.16
CA TYR A 92 12.54 -6.79 4.26
C TYR A 92 13.16 -5.60 5.00
N ASP A 93 14.16 -4.95 4.40
CA ASP A 93 14.84 -3.79 5.00
C ASP A 93 13.91 -2.56 4.99
N VAL A 94 13.07 -2.49 6.02
CA VAL A 94 12.12 -1.38 6.23
C VAL A 94 12.82 -0.03 6.34
N PRO A 95 13.95 0.12 7.08
CA PRO A 95 14.72 1.37 7.10
C PRO A 95 15.15 1.86 5.71
N LYS A 96 15.74 0.98 4.89
CA LYS A 96 16.22 1.35 3.56
C LYS A 96 15.10 1.71 2.60
N LEU A 97 13.99 0.96 2.64
CA LEU A 97 12.79 1.30 1.86
C LEU A 97 12.27 2.69 2.26
N LYS A 98 12.16 2.93 3.56
CA LYS A 98 11.69 4.19 4.12
C LYS A 98 12.56 5.37 3.70
N GLU A 99 13.89 5.22 3.78
CA GLU A 99 14.83 6.24 3.33
C GLU A 99 14.68 6.53 1.83
N THR A 100 14.62 5.48 1.00
CA THR A 100 14.45 5.59 -0.45
C THR A 100 13.19 6.40 -0.79
N VAL A 101 12.06 6.08 -0.14
CA VAL A 101 10.78 6.73 -0.41
C VAL A 101 10.78 8.18 0.10
N ILE A 102 11.40 8.47 1.24
CA ILE A 102 11.56 9.85 1.73
C ILE A 102 12.40 10.68 0.75
N ASN A 103 13.51 10.15 0.26
CA ASN A 103 14.41 10.86 -0.67
C ASN A 103 13.71 11.14 -1.99
N LYS A 104 13.00 10.15 -2.56
CA LYS A 104 12.17 10.33 -3.76
C LYS A 104 11.08 11.39 -3.54
N TYR A 105 10.38 11.35 -2.40
CA TYR A 105 9.37 12.34 -2.07
C TYR A 105 9.95 13.75 -1.97
N GLN A 106 11.16 13.91 -1.40
CA GLN A 106 11.83 15.20 -1.29
C GLN A 106 12.26 15.77 -2.64
N ALA A 107 12.64 14.91 -3.59
CA ALA A 107 13.03 15.31 -4.94
C ALA A 107 11.87 15.83 -5.79
N LEU A 108 10.61 15.53 -5.42
CA LEU A 108 9.44 15.96 -6.18
C LEU A 108 9.28 17.48 -6.24
N SER A 109 8.69 17.96 -7.33
CA SER A 109 8.22 19.34 -7.46
C SER A 109 7.20 19.70 -6.38
N ALA A 110 7.04 21.01 -6.13
CA ALA A 110 6.03 21.51 -5.19
C ALA A 110 4.61 21.13 -5.63
N GLU A 111 4.35 21.17 -6.93
CA GLU A 111 3.09 20.81 -7.56
C GLU A 111 2.78 19.33 -7.37
N ALA A 112 3.73 18.44 -7.66
CA ALA A 112 3.57 17.00 -7.44
C ALA A 112 3.36 16.66 -5.96
N LYS A 113 4.07 17.33 -5.05
CA LYS A 113 3.84 17.16 -3.60
C LYS A 113 2.44 17.60 -3.17
N ALA A 114 1.90 18.67 -3.75
CA ALA A 114 0.56 19.17 -3.46
C ALA A 114 -0.52 18.24 -4.04
N ASN A 115 -0.34 17.77 -5.28
CA ASN A 115 -1.21 16.78 -5.91
C ASN A 115 -1.24 15.46 -5.12
N LEU A 116 -0.08 14.93 -4.72
CA LEU A 116 0.02 13.77 -3.84
C LEU A 116 -0.69 13.99 -2.50
N GLN A 117 -0.54 15.17 -1.90
CA GLN A 117 -1.18 15.47 -0.62
C GLN A 117 -2.70 15.52 -0.75
N LYS A 118 -3.23 16.04 -1.87
CA LYS A 118 -4.65 16.08 -2.14
C LYS A 118 -5.25 14.68 -2.22
N GLN A 119 -4.60 13.74 -2.91
CA GLN A 119 -5.12 12.39 -3.09
C GLN A 119 -4.80 11.45 -1.91
N PHE A 120 -3.62 11.62 -1.29
CA PHE A 120 -3.10 10.78 -0.21
C PHE A 120 -2.58 11.63 0.98
N PRO A 121 -3.48 12.33 1.70
CA PRO A 121 -3.10 13.28 2.75
C PRO A 121 -2.37 12.62 3.91
N GLN A 122 -2.75 11.42 4.32
CA GLN A 122 -2.12 10.71 5.43
C GLN A 122 -0.69 10.24 5.09
N MET A 123 -0.50 9.69 3.90
CA MET A 123 0.81 9.28 3.42
C MET A 123 1.76 10.48 3.35
N THR A 124 1.31 11.60 2.79
CA THR A 124 2.13 12.83 2.73
C THR A 124 2.36 13.46 4.10
N ALA A 125 1.39 13.44 5.02
CA ALA A 125 1.57 13.90 6.39
C ALA A 125 2.67 13.09 7.09
N LEU A 126 2.70 11.78 6.89
CA LEU A 126 3.74 10.92 7.44
C LEU A 126 5.11 11.21 6.82
N LEU A 127 5.19 11.33 5.49
CA LEU A 127 6.41 11.70 4.78
C LEU A 127 6.90 13.12 5.15
N LYS A 128 6.03 13.97 5.70
CA LYS A 128 6.37 15.29 6.26
C LYS A 128 6.76 15.26 7.74
N ASN A 129 6.38 14.22 8.47
CA ASN A 129 6.61 14.12 9.91
C ASN A 129 8.10 13.95 10.22
N LYS A 130 8.67 14.88 11.00
CA LYS A 130 10.10 14.86 11.37
C LYS A 130 10.51 13.58 12.12
N LYS A 131 9.65 13.02 12.99
CA LYS A 131 9.93 11.77 13.70
C LYS A 131 9.93 10.59 12.75
N PHE A 132 9.01 10.57 11.78
CA PHE A 132 9.06 9.58 10.71
C PHE A 132 10.32 9.76 9.86
N ARG A 133 10.75 10.98 9.55
CA ARG A 133 12.00 11.21 8.79
C ARG A 133 13.27 10.84 9.54
N LYS A 134 13.25 10.72 10.86
CA LYS A 134 14.43 10.22 11.60
C LYS A 134 14.65 8.76 11.20
N ILE A 135 15.74 8.55 10.46
CA ILE A 135 16.39 7.24 10.36
C ILE A 135 17.09 7.09 11.70
N ILE A 136 16.59 6.19 12.55
CA ILE A 136 17.35 5.78 13.72
C ILE A 136 18.40 4.83 13.14
N PRO A 137 19.71 5.14 13.20
CA PRO A 137 20.70 4.13 12.87
C PRO A 137 20.47 2.97 13.83
N PHE A 138 20.32 1.75 13.29
CA PHE A 138 20.43 0.56 14.12
C PHE A 138 21.83 0.61 14.74
N GLU A 139 21.91 0.97 16.02
CA GLU A 139 23.08 0.60 16.83
C GLU A 139 22.93 -0.89 17.11
N ASP A 140 23.78 -1.69 16.46
CA ASP A 140 24.00 -3.08 16.81
C ASP A 140 24.39 -3.14 18.30
N ASN A 141 23.57 -3.83 19.10
CA ASN A 141 23.92 -4.30 20.45
C ASN A 141 23.84 -5.83 20.46
#